data_AF-A0A6N2VST3-F1
#
_entry.id   AF-A0A6N2VST3-F1
#
_cell.length_a   1.000
_cell.length_b   1.000
_cell.length_c   1.000
_cell.angle_alpha   90.00
_cell.angle_beta   90.00
_cell.angle_gamma   90.00
#
_symmetry.space_group_name_H-M   'P 1'
#
loop_
_entity.id
_entity.type
_entity.pdbx_description
1 polymer ?
#
loop_
_entity_poly.entity_id
_entity_poly.type
_entity_poly.pdbx_seq_one_letter_code
_entity_poly.pdbx_strand_id
1 'polypeptide(L)'
;MKNKKIKKWLPLILTTLLCSLPVYANENIALPDDLENISQEQGSIEIELTDGGVGTAKEGVVFEYAKVADVVDGEYELLDTYQESGIDLNAIDTAIQLEEAAIKLSAYKTSDGNCVTDKNGKAIIKDLKVGVYLLYASEHTRYDNITPLLIAIPTWGEEEGTMMYDVKVIPKHTPVPPGEIITNTPDGNDEGVKTGDKVTVRLLLSTIFLIAAAGLTITIIYLDKREQVKKDEK
;
A
#
# COMPACT_ATOMS: atom_id res chain seq x y z
N MET A 1 -38.57 -34.19 -47.47
CA MET A 1 -39.82 -33.39 -47.39
C MET A 1 -40.10 -33.15 -45.91
N LYS A 2 -40.24 -31.98 -45.30
CA LYS A 2 -40.51 -30.59 -45.71
C LYS A 2 -39.81 -29.70 -44.65
N ASN A 3 -38.91 -28.79 -45.06
CA ASN A 3 -39.12 -27.35 -45.18
C ASN A 3 -39.02 -26.54 -43.86
N LYS A 4 -37.80 -26.08 -43.57
CA LYS A 4 -37.40 -24.65 -43.52
C LYS A 4 -38.40 -23.68 -42.86
N LYS A 5 -38.00 -23.05 -41.75
CA LYS A 5 -38.12 -21.58 -41.57
C LYS A 5 -36.93 -21.00 -40.82
N ILE A 6 -36.01 -20.48 -41.62
CA ILE A 6 -35.06 -19.43 -41.25
C ILE A 6 -35.90 -18.16 -41.01
N LYS A 7 -35.72 -17.46 -39.89
CA LYS A 7 -36.23 -16.10 -39.74
C LYS A 7 -35.04 -15.17 -39.47
N LYS A 8 -34.55 -14.57 -40.56
CA LYS A 8 -33.59 -13.46 -40.55
C LYS A 8 -34.35 -12.14 -40.26
N TRP A 9 -33.80 -11.32 -39.35
CA TRP A 9 -33.50 -9.85 -39.43
C TRP A 9 -34.65 -8.90 -39.85
N LEU A 10 -34.91 -7.69 -39.31
CA LEU A 10 -34.09 -6.55 -38.84
C LEU A 10 -35.02 -5.60 -37.96
N PRO A 11 -34.60 -4.40 -37.49
CA PRO A 11 -34.79 -3.84 -36.16
C PRO A 11 -36.07 -2.99 -35.99
N LEU A 12 -36.46 -2.66 -34.77
CA LEU A 12 -37.42 -1.58 -34.53
C LEU A 12 -36.86 -0.61 -33.49
N ILE A 13 -36.74 0.63 -33.96
CA ILE A 13 -36.12 1.80 -33.35
C ILE A 13 -37.19 2.56 -32.55
N LEU A 14 -36.78 3.07 -31.38
CA LEU A 14 -37.19 4.35 -30.77
C LEU A 14 -38.66 4.52 -30.34
N THR A 15 -38.87 4.47 -29.02
CA THR A 15 -39.66 5.48 -28.33
C THR A 15 -38.86 6.06 -27.16
N THR A 16 -38.45 7.31 -27.35
CA THR A 16 -37.93 8.23 -26.35
C THR A 16 -38.88 8.37 -25.17
N LEU A 17 -38.37 8.14 -23.95
CA LEU A 17 -38.93 8.73 -22.74
C LEU A 17 -37.81 9.50 -22.05
N LEU A 18 -37.76 10.81 -22.33
CA LEU A 18 -37.02 11.78 -21.55
C LEU A 18 -37.62 11.84 -20.13
N CYS A 19 -36.83 11.45 -19.14
CA CYS A 19 -36.84 12.06 -17.82
C CYS A 19 -35.39 12.19 -17.37
N SER A 20 -34.93 13.43 -17.49
CA SER A 20 -33.71 14.01 -16.94
C SER A 20 -33.48 13.59 -15.49
N LEU A 21 -32.51 12.72 -15.28
CA LEU A 21 -31.78 12.67 -14.01
C LEU A 21 -30.49 13.48 -14.25
N PRO A 22 -30.12 14.40 -13.34
CA PRO A 22 -28.86 15.10 -13.47
C PRO A 22 -27.76 14.06 -13.55
N VAL A 23 -27.03 14.11 -14.66
CA VAL A 23 -25.66 13.63 -14.73
C VAL A 23 -24.96 14.28 -13.54
N TYR A 24 -24.54 13.48 -12.56
CA TYR A 24 -23.51 13.95 -11.66
C TYR A 24 -22.29 14.16 -12.54
N ALA A 25 -22.11 15.41 -12.98
CA ALA A 25 -20.86 15.88 -13.51
C ALA A 25 -19.81 15.55 -12.44
N ASN A 26 -18.66 15.03 -12.86
CA ASN A 26 -17.51 15.07 -11.99
C ASN A 26 -17.33 16.56 -11.61
N GLU A 27 -17.23 16.83 -10.32
CA GLU A 27 -16.79 18.13 -9.90
C GLU A 27 -15.29 18.14 -10.21
N ASN A 28 -14.93 18.77 -11.33
CA ASN A 28 -13.58 19.28 -11.51
C ASN A 28 -13.40 20.31 -10.40
N ILE A 29 -12.85 19.89 -9.25
CA ILE A 29 -12.30 20.84 -8.30
C ILE A 29 -11.11 21.46 -9.02
N ALA A 30 -11.35 22.65 -9.56
CA ALA A 30 -10.33 23.49 -10.14
C ALA A 30 -9.24 23.70 -9.11
N LEU A 31 -8.03 23.24 -9.43
CA LEU A 31 -6.82 23.75 -8.81
C LEU A 31 -6.71 25.23 -9.19
N PRO A 32 -6.33 26.12 -8.25
CA PRO A 32 -6.34 27.56 -8.48
C PRO A 32 -5.48 27.96 -9.69
N ASP A 33 -6.07 28.86 -10.46
CA ASP A 33 -5.63 29.45 -11.71
C ASP A 33 -4.54 30.50 -11.43
N ASP A 34 -3.32 30.05 -11.08
CA ASP A 34 -2.13 30.90 -11.00
C ASP A 34 -0.91 30.14 -11.58
N LEU A 35 -0.98 29.86 -12.89
CA LEU A 35 0.11 29.32 -13.72
C LEU A 35 1.07 30.42 -14.22
N GLU A 36 1.41 31.39 -13.39
CA GLU A 36 2.45 32.40 -13.70
C GLU A 36 3.64 32.31 -12.73
N ASN A 37 4.17 31.11 -12.53
CA ASN A 37 5.58 30.92 -12.22
C ASN A 37 5.95 29.46 -12.52
N ILE A 38 6.68 29.19 -13.61
CA ILE A 38 7.37 27.90 -13.78
C ILE A 38 8.57 27.94 -12.84
N SER A 39 8.29 27.89 -11.53
CA SER A 39 9.30 27.77 -10.48
C SER A 39 9.51 26.29 -10.24
N GLN A 40 10.73 25.80 -10.48
CA GLN A 40 11.26 24.46 -10.14
C GLN A 40 10.22 23.55 -9.49
N GLU A 41 9.62 22.64 -10.28
CA GLU A 41 8.45 21.85 -9.88
C GLU A 41 8.68 21.12 -8.55
N GLN A 42 8.23 21.76 -7.48
CA GLN A 42 8.18 21.17 -6.15
C GLN A 42 6.92 20.33 -6.08
N GLY A 43 7.03 19.16 -5.47
CA GLY A 43 5.92 18.26 -5.23
C GLY A 43 5.52 18.17 -3.77
N SER A 44 4.50 17.36 -3.51
CA SER A 44 4.05 17.04 -2.17
C SER A 44 3.68 15.56 -2.05
N ILE A 45 3.74 15.05 -0.82
CA ILE A 45 3.27 13.71 -0.49
C ILE A 45 2.19 13.83 0.59
N GLU A 46 0.96 13.45 0.27
CA GLU A 46 -0.12 13.24 1.23
C GLU A 46 -0.13 11.78 1.69
N ILE A 47 0.04 11.56 2.99
CA ILE A 47 -0.08 10.25 3.63
C ILE A 47 -1.50 10.11 4.15
N GLU A 48 -2.14 8.96 3.90
CA GLU A 48 -3.43 8.60 4.51
C GLU A 48 -3.37 7.20 5.12
N LEU A 49 -3.50 7.13 6.44
CA LEU A 49 -3.59 5.86 7.16
C LEU A 49 -4.98 5.24 7.03
N THR A 50 -4.99 3.93 6.72
CA THR A 50 -6.18 3.10 6.88
C THR A 50 -6.40 2.75 8.36
N ASP A 51 -7.49 2.09 8.69
CA ASP A 51 -7.73 1.66 10.08
C ASP A 51 -6.76 0.54 10.46
N GLY A 52 -6.17 0.67 11.66
CA GLY A 52 -5.24 -0.31 12.21
C GLY A 52 -5.93 -1.37 13.06
N GLY A 53 -5.13 -2.12 13.82
CA GLY A 53 -5.63 -3.10 14.79
C GLY A 53 -6.55 -2.49 15.88
N VAL A 54 -7.31 -3.34 16.56
CA VAL A 54 -8.22 -2.92 17.63
C VAL A 54 -7.47 -2.14 18.71
N GLY A 55 -7.95 -0.94 19.04
CA GLY A 55 -7.35 -0.08 20.06
C GLY A 55 -6.23 0.84 19.57
N THR A 56 -5.93 0.83 18.27
CA THR A 56 -4.99 1.77 17.66
C THR A 56 -5.63 3.13 17.35
N ALA A 57 -4.78 4.16 17.24
CA ALA A 57 -5.15 5.51 16.86
C ALA A 57 -4.33 5.94 15.64
N LYS A 58 -5.03 6.43 14.61
CA LYS A 58 -4.38 7.00 13.41
C LYS A 58 -3.80 8.39 13.67
N GLU A 59 -4.19 9.05 14.75
CA GLU A 59 -3.74 10.39 15.14
C GLU A 59 -2.40 10.34 15.89
N GLY A 60 -1.49 11.23 15.51
CA GLY A 60 -0.22 11.40 16.19
C GLY A 60 0.85 10.38 15.79
N VAL A 61 0.68 9.68 14.67
CA VAL A 61 1.75 8.86 14.09
C VAL A 61 2.77 9.80 13.46
N VAL A 62 4.03 9.62 13.83
CA VAL A 62 5.13 10.45 13.31
C VAL A 62 5.82 9.71 12.17
N PHE A 63 5.79 10.34 10.99
CA PHE A 63 6.58 9.93 9.85
C PHE A 63 7.82 10.79 9.75
N GLU A 64 8.97 10.16 9.64
CA GLU A 64 10.18 10.78 9.12
C GLU A 64 10.27 10.54 7.62
N TYR A 65 10.81 11.53 6.91
CA TYR A 65 11.10 11.42 5.49
C TYR A 65 12.53 11.86 5.20
N ALA A 66 13.12 11.27 4.17
CA ALA A 66 14.42 11.64 3.65
C ALA A 66 14.48 11.44 2.13
N LYS A 67 15.10 12.37 1.42
CA LYS A 67 15.46 12.17 0.01
C LYS A 67 16.61 11.18 -0.06
N VAL A 68 16.43 10.09 -0.80
CA VAL A 68 17.42 9.00 -0.93
C VAL A 68 18.12 8.96 -2.27
N ALA A 69 17.51 9.54 -3.31
CA ALA A 69 18.09 9.60 -4.64
C ALA A 69 17.72 10.88 -5.38
N ASP A 70 18.63 11.34 -6.23
CA ASP A 70 18.38 12.31 -7.29
C ASP A 70 17.86 11.61 -8.56
N VAL A 71 17.24 12.39 -9.45
CA VAL A 71 16.93 11.96 -10.82
C VAL A 71 17.89 12.68 -11.76
N VAL A 72 18.80 11.95 -12.38
CA VAL A 72 19.83 12.48 -13.29
C VAL A 72 19.65 11.80 -14.64
N ASP A 73 19.37 12.59 -15.68
CA ASP A 73 19.13 12.10 -17.05
C ASP A 73 18.07 10.98 -17.16
N GLY A 74 17.08 11.00 -16.26
CA GLY A 74 16.00 10.02 -16.21
C GLY A 74 16.28 8.78 -15.35
N GLU A 75 17.48 8.67 -14.79
CA GLU A 75 17.89 7.57 -13.93
C GLU A 75 17.92 8.01 -12.46
N TYR A 76 17.70 7.06 -11.55
CA TYR A 76 17.80 7.28 -10.11
C TYR A 76 19.24 7.10 -9.63
N GLU A 77 19.82 8.15 -9.05
CA GLU A 77 21.15 8.12 -8.45
C GLU A 77 21.05 8.25 -6.93
N LEU A 78 21.42 7.20 -6.19
CA LEU A 78 21.44 7.25 -4.72
C LEU A 78 22.40 8.33 -4.22
N LEU A 79 21.95 9.11 -3.23
CA LEU A 79 22.82 10.06 -2.53
C LEU A 79 23.95 9.31 -1.80
N ASP A 80 25.09 9.96 -1.64
CA ASP A 80 26.31 9.38 -1.04
C ASP A 80 26.06 8.61 0.26
N THR A 81 25.19 9.15 1.12
CA THR A 81 24.81 8.51 2.39
C THR A 81 24.26 7.09 2.22
N TYR A 82 23.63 6.77 1.09
CA TYR A 82 22.96 5.51 0.83
C TYR A 82 23.69 4.60 -0.15
N GLN A 83 24.79 5.04 -0.77
CA GLN A 83 25.51 4.25 -1.78
C GLN A 83 26.04 2.92 -1.22
N GLU A 84 26.48 2.90 0.05
CA GLU A 84 26.94 1.67 0.73
C GLU A 84 25.84 0.61 0.90
N SER A 85 24.57 0.98 0.69
CA SER A 85 23.47 0.02 0.71
C SER A 85 23.59 -0.98 -0.45
N GLY A 86 24.29 -0.64 -1.54
CA GLY A 86 24.39 -1.47 -2.74
C GLY A 86 23.04 -1.70 -3.43
N ILE A 87 22.04 -0.86 -3.18
CA ILE A 87 20.76 -0.85 -3.88
C ILE A 87 20.95 -0.14 -5.22
N ASP A 88 20.42 -0.73 -6.28
CA ASP A 88 20.21 -0.07 -7.57
C ASP A 88 18.71 0.13 -7.75
N LEU A 89 18.25 1.38 -7.64
CA LEU A 89 16.83 1.71 -7.77
C LEU A 89 16.30 1.48 -9.20
N ASN A 90 17.17 1.51 -10.21
CA ASN A 90 16.80 1.33 -11.62
C ASN A 90 16.64 -0.14 -12.01
N ALA A 91 17.12 -1.06 -11.15
CA ALA A 91 16.99 -2.51 -11.33
C ALA A 91 15.78 -3.11 -10.57
N ILE A 92 14.94 -2.28 -9.95
CA ILE A 92 13.76 -2.72 -9.21
C ILE A 92 12.59 -2.95 -10.17
N ASP A 93 12.18 -4.22 -10.31
CA ASP A 93 11.10 -4.61 -11.21
C ASP A 93 9.81 -4.98 -10.46
N THR A 94 9.89 -5.21 -9.16
CA THR A 94 8.77 -5.75 -8.36
C THR A 94 8.52 -4.94 -7.09
N ALA A 95 7.26 -4.94 -6.65
CA ALA A 95 6.86 -4.32 -5.39
C ALA A 95 7.58 -4.93 -4.17
N ILE A 96 7.98 -6.21 -4.23
CA ILE A 96 8.73 -6.86 -3.15
C ILE A 96 10.15 -6.29 -3.08
N GLN A 97 10.84 -6.16 -4.21
CA GLN A 97 12.17 -5.53 -4.26
C GLN A 97 12.13 -4.07 -3.81
N LEU A 98 11.08 -3.32 -4.19
CA LEU A 98 10.89 -1.95 -3.73
C LEU A 98 10.71 -1.86 -2.21
N GLU A 99 9.94 -2.78 -1.63
CA GLU A 99 9.73 -2.88 -0.19
C GLU A 99 11.02 -3.26 0.55
N GLU A 100 11.77 -4.25 0.07
CA GLU A 100 13.07 -4.63 0.62
C GLU A 100 14.09 -3.48 0.57
N ALA A 101 14.11 -2.72 -0.53
CA ALA A 101 14.94 -1.53 -0.69
C ALA A 101 14.56 -0.46 0.35
N ALA A 102 13.26 -0.17 0.51
CA ALA A 102 12.78 0.80 1.49
C ALA A 102 13.14 0.39 2.92
N ILE A 103 12.97 -0.89 3.28
CA ILE A 103 13.36 -1.43 4.58
C ILE A 103 14.86 -1.25 4.81
N LYS A 104 15.69 -1.63 3.84
CA LYS A 104 17.16 -1.52 3.94
C LYS A 104 17.62 -0.07 4.06
N LEU A 105 17.05 0.85 3.28
CA LEU A 105 17.35 2.29 3.38
C LEU A 105 16.89 2.88 4.71
N SER A 106 15.77 2.41 5.29
CA SER A 106 15.28 2.88 6.60
C SER A 106 16.19 2.53 7.77
N ALA A 107 17.15 1.62 7.60
CA ALA A 107 18.15 1.30 8.61
C ALA A 107 19.18 2.43 8.83
N TYR A 108 19.30 3.37 7.88
CA TYR A 108 20.19 4.53 7.99
C TYR A 108 19.65 5.58 8.98
N LYS A 109 18.34 5.57 9.28
CA LYS A 109 17.69 6.48 10.25
C LYS A 109 18.01 7.95 10.02
N THR A 110 18.11 8.34 8.75
CA THR A 110 18.30 9.73 8.32
C THR A 110 16.95 10.39 8.06
N SER A 111 16.87 11.69 8.34
CA SER A 111 15.64 12.46 8.21
C SER A 111 15.97 13.88 7.73
N ASP A 112 15.26 14.32 6.69
CA ASP A 112 15.22 15.71 6.25
C ASP A 112 14.11 16.50 6.95
N GLY A 113 13.17 15.78 7.56
CA GLY A 113 12.08 16.33 8.35
C GLY A 113 11.10 15.25 8.81
N ASN A 114 10.04 15.71 9.48
CA ASN A 114 8.94 14.85 9.91
C ASN A 114 7.58 15.50 9.61
N CYS A 115 6.55 14.66 9.61
CA CYS A 115 5.16 15.08 9.65
C CYS A 115 4.37 14.18 10.62
N VAL A 116 3.26 14.71 11.11
CA VAL A 116 2.43 14.03 12.12
C VAL A 116 1.01 13.93 11.59
N THR A 117 0.41 12.75 11.72
CA THR A 117 -0.95 12.50 11.27
C THR A 117 -1.99 13.21 12.14
N ASP A 118 -3.00 13.78 11.49
CA ASP A 118 -4.16 14.40 12.13
C ASP A 118 -5.16 13.34 12.66
N LYS A 119 -6.27 13.81 13.24
CA LYS A 119 -7.37 12.96 13.73
C LYS A 119 -7.96 11.99 12.68
N ASN A 120 -7.79 12.29 11.39
CA ASN A 120 -8.27 11.46 10.29
C ASN A 120 -7.20 10.48 9.79
N GLY A 121 -5.98 10.53 10.33
CA GLY A 121 -4.84 9.73 9.88
C GLY A 121 -4.11 10.33 8.69
N LYS A 122 -4.23 11.64 8.45
CA LYS A 122 -3.63 12.34 7.31
C LYS A 122 -2.44 13.20 7.69
N ALA A 123 -1.39 13.19 6.87
CA ALA A 123 -0.25 14.10 6.99
C ALA A 123 0.21 14.55 5.60
N ILE A 124 0.82 15.74 5.49
CA ILE A 124 1.30 16.28 4.21
C ILE A 124 2.73 16.75 4.37
N ILE A 125 3.59 16.36 3.43
CA ILE A 125 4.94 16.87 3.25
C ILE A 125 4.93 17.75 1.98
N LYS A 126 5.41 18.99 2.07
CA LYS A 126 5.35 19.99 0.98
C LYS A 126 6.75 20.38 0.52
N ASP A 127 6.79 21.13 -0.57
CA ASP A 127 7.99 21.79 -1.10
C ASP A 127 9.12 20.80 -1.43
N LEU A 128 8.75 19.56 -1.80
CA LEU A 128 9.69 18.49 -2.11
C LEU A 128 10.31 18.70 -3.49
N LYS A 129 11.63 18.69 -3.57
CA LYS A 129 12.33 18.72 -4.86
C LYS A 129 12.17 17.39 -5.60
N VAL A 130 12.37 17.40 -6.91
CA VAL A 130 12.47 16.17 -7.72
C VAL A 130 13.49 15.18 -7.13
N GLY A 131 13.09 13.91 -7.02
CA GLY A 131 13.91 12.83 -6.45
C GLY A 131 13.08 11.68 -5.88
N VAL A 132 13.74 10.72 -5.26
CA VAL A 132 13.09 9.61 -4.55
C VAL A 132 13.15 9.86 -3.05
N TYR A 133 12.00 9.73 -2.38
CA TYR A 133 11.85 9.92 -0.94
C TYR A 133 11.53 8.61 -0.24
N LEU A 134 12.22 8.36 0.86
CA LEU A 134 11.91 7.33 1.82
C LEU A 134 11.00 7.91 2.91
N LEU A 135 9.92 7.21 3.21
CA LEU A 135 9.04 7.50 4.34
C LEU A 135 9.10 6.33 5.32
N TYR A 136 9.28 6.61 6.61
CA TYR A 136 9.21 5.60 7.66
C TYR A 136 8.62 6.17 8.95
N ALA A 137 7.86 5.36 9.69
CA ALA A 137 7.36 5.76 10.99
C ALA A 137 8.48 5.67 12.04
N SER A 138 8.80 6.78 12.71
CA SER A 138 9.80 6.82 13.79
C SER A 138 9.17 6.65 15.18
N GLU A 139 7.91 7.05 15.36
CA GLU A 139 7.11 6.80 16.56
C GLU A 139 5.69 6.37 16.20
N HIS A 140 5.29 5.18 16.63
CA HIS A 140 3.96 4.59 16.40
C HIS A 140 3.38 3.95 17.66
N THR A 141 3.72 4.44 18.86
CA THR A 141 3.38 3.78 20.15
C THR A 141 1.88 3.52 20.38
N ARG A 142 1.01 4.02 19.49
CA ARG A 142 -0.43 3.81 19.47
C ARG A 142 -1.01 3.32 18.13
N TYR A 143 -0.19 2.91 17.17
CA TYR A 143 -0.63 2.43 15.86
C TYR A 143 0.05 1.11 15.46
N ASP A 144 -0.35 0.57 14.32
CA ASP A 144 0.24 -0.62 13.70
C ASP A 144 1.70 -0.38 13.27
N ASN A 145 2.45 -1.46 13.07
CA ASN A 145 3.80 -1.39 12.50
C ASN A 145 3.68 -0.99 11.03
N ILE A 146 4.16 0.19 10.67
CA ILE A 146 4.12 0.70 9.30
C ILE A 146 5.36 0.26 8.54
N THR A 147 5.15 -0.35 7.38
CA THR A 147 6.25 -0.72 6.48
C THR A 147 6.80 0.54 5.80
N PRO A 148 8.13 0.79 5.85
CA PRO A 148 8.74 1.88 5.09
C PRO A 148 8.44 1.80 3.59
N LEU A 149 8.37 2.94 2.91
CA LEU A 149 8.08 3.00 1.49
C LEU A 149 8.90 4.06 0.76
N LEU A 150 9.12 3.84 -0.53
CA LEU A 150 9.81 4.76 -1.44
C LEU A 150 8.82 5.39 -2.42
N ILE A 151 8.92 6.70 -2.63
CA ILE A 151 8.07 7.47 -3.54
C ILE A 151 8.94 8.38 -4.40
N ALA A 152 8.80 8.27 -5.72
CA ALA A 152 9.41 9.20 -6.67
C ALA A 152 8.53 10.46 -6.79
N ILE A 153 9.18 11.62 -6.82
CA ILE A 153 8.57 12.90 -7.14
C ILE A 153 9.31 13.48 -8.36
N PRO A 154 8.63 13.72 -9.48
CA PRO A 154 7.28 13.23 -9.79
C PRO A 154 7.23 11.70 -9.98
N THR A 155 6.01 11.14 -10.06
CA THR A 155 5.75 9.75 -10.47
C THR A 155 4.76 9.70 -11.64
N TRP A 156 4.79 8.66 -12.47
CA TRP A 156 3.83 8.52 -13.57
C TRP A 156 2.45 8.08 -13.05
N GLY A 157 1.43 8.91 -13.23
CA GLY A 157 0.05 8.56 -12.94
C GLY A 157 -0.56 7.84 -14.14
N GLU A 158 -0.75 6.52 -14.05
CA GLU A 158 -1.33 5.73 -15.14
C GLU A 158 -2.77 6.14 -15.48
N GLU A 159 -3.53 6.57 -14.47
CA GLU A 159 -4.92 7.02 -14.66
C GLU A 159 -4.98 8.42 -15.27
N GLU A 160 -4.07 9.30 -14.84
CA GLU A 160 -3.98 10.69 -15.29
C GLU A 160 -3.25 10.82 -16.63
N GLY A 161 -2.40 9.86 -16.98
CA GLY A 161 -1.57 9.87 -18.19
C GLY A 161 -0.50 10.97 -18.19
N THR A 162 -0.04 11.38 -17.00
CA THR A 162 0.94 12.47 -16.83
C THR A 162 1.83 12.23 -15.61
N MET A 163 2.92 13.00 -15.51
CA MET A 163 3.74 13.07 -14.31
C MET A 163 2.98 13.79 -13.19
N MET A 164 2.94 13.15 -12.02
CA MET A 164 2.27 13.61 -10.80
C MET A 164 3.33 14.08 -9.81
N TYR A 165 3.29 15.37 -9.46
CA TYR A 165 4.18 15.98 -8.46
C TYR A 165 3.57 15.93 -7.06
N ASP A 166 2.24 15.95 -6.99
CA ASP A 166 1.48 15.79 -5.75
C ASP A 166 0.97 14.35 -5.70
N VAL A 167 1.50 13.58 -4.75
CA VAL A 167 1.26 12.14 -4.66
C VAL A 167 0.53 11.82 -3.37
N LYS A 168 -0.56 11.06 -3.47
CA LYS A 168 -1.25 10.49 -2.31
C LYS A 168 -0.81 9.05 -2.10
N VAL A 169 -0.45 8.70 -0.87
CA VAL A 169 0.02 7.37 -0.50
C VAL A 169 -0.79 6.79 0.66
N ILE A 170 -1.01 5.48 0.61
CA ILE A 170 -1.62 4.71 1.69
C ILE A 170 -0.60 3.66 2.13
N PRO A 171 0.17 3.91 3.22
CA PRO A 171 1.21 2.99 3.67
C PRO A 171 0.65 1.63 4.09
N LYS A 172 1.40 0.57 3.81
CA LYS A 172 1.13 -0.77 4.36
C LYS A 172 1.45 -0.79 5.85
N HIS A 173 0.66 -1.55 6.61
CA HIS A 173 0.91 -1.75 8.03
C HIS A 173 0.49 -3.14 8.49
N THR A 174 1.02 -3.57 9.64
CA THR A 174 0.71 -4.85 10.28
C THR A 174 0.32 -4.61 11.74
N PRO A 175 -0.80 -5.19 12.21
CA PRO A 175 -1.23 -5.07 13.60
C PRO A 175 -0.15 -5.45 14.61
N VAL A 176 0.05 -4.57 15.59
CA VAL A 176 0.88 -4.87 16.77
C VAL A 176 0.03 -5.74 17.73
N PRO A 177 0.60 -6.78 18.36
CA PRO A 177 -0.13 -7.60 19.32
C PRO A 177 -0.77 -6.78 20.47
N PRO A 178 -1.98 -7.13 20.93
CA PRO A 178 -2.62 -6.45 22.05
C PRO A 178 -1.74 -6.47 23.31
N GLY A 179 -1.46 -5.28 23.87
CA GLY A 179 -0.66 -5.11 25.10
C GLY A 179 0.72 -4.46 24.89
N GLU A 180 1.18 -4.29 23.65
CA GLU A 180 2.41 -3.55 23.32
C GLU A 180 2.14 -2.05 23.01
N ILE A 181 0.87 -1.68 22.89
CA ILE A 181 0.42 -0.31 22.65
C ILE A 181 0.19 0.41 23.99
N ILE A 182 0.94 1.50 24.23
CA ILE A 182 0.78 2.32 25.44
C ILE A 182 -0.41 3.25 25.24
N THR A 183 -1.57 2.91 25.80
CA THR A 183 -2.74 3.79 25.79
C THR A 183 -2.72 4.71 27.01
N ASN A 184 -2.99 6.01 26.83
CA ASN A 184 -3.25 6.95 27.94
C ASN A 184 -4.67 6.77 28.51
N THR A 185 -5.12 5.52 28.67
CA THR A 185 -6.36 5.25 29.39
C THR A 185 -6.01 5.36 30.87
N PRO A 186 -6.69 6.22 31.67
CA PRO A 186 -6.56 6.16 33.12
C PRO A 186 -6.85 4.73 33.56
N ASP A 187 -6.01 4.16 34.44
CA ASP A 187 -6.25 2.87 35.08
C ASP A 187 -7.66 2.83 35.68
N GLY A 188 -8.59 2.34 34.87
CA GLY A 188 -9.99 2.18 35.21
C GLY A 188 -10.13 0.81 35.83
N ASN A 189 -10.06 0.78 37.14
CA ASN A 189 -10.70 -0.17 38.05
C ASN A 189 -10.91 -1.57 37.45
N ASP A 190 -9.97 -2.48 37.71
CA ASP A 190 -10.11 -3.92 37.49
C ASP A 190 -11.22 -4.50 38.39
N GLU A 191 -12.47 -4.22 38.02
CA GLU A 191 -13.65 -4.94 38.50
C GLU A 191 -13.95 -6.02 37.46
N GLY A 192 -13.39 -7.20 37.72
CA GLY A 192 -13.35 -8.31 36.78
C GLY A 192 -14.72 -8.70 36.23
N VAL A 193 -14.81 -8.72 34.90
CA VAL A 193 -15.80 -9.55 34.21
C VAL A 193 -15.11 -10.82 33.74
N LYS A 194 -15.33 -11.91 34.47
CA LYS A 194 -14.97 -13.26 34.04
C LYS A 194 -15.87 -13.66 32.87
N THR A 195 -15.28 -13.82 31.70
CA THR A 195 -15.88 -14.62 30.61
C THR A 195 -14.83 -15.53 29.99
N GLY A 196 -15.00 -16.84 30.22
CA GLY A 196 -14.76 -17.92 29.25
C GLY A 196 -13.33 -18.23 28.80
N ASP A 197 -12.71 -19.20 29.48
CA ASP A 197 -11.70 -20.16 29.00
C ASP A 197 -10.52 -19.67 28.13
N LYS A 198 -9.41 -19.37 28.82
CA LYS A 198 -8.07 -19.14 28.24
C LYS A 198 -7.35 -20.42 27.78
N VAL A 199 -8.04 -21.56 27.64
CA VAL A 199 -7.40 -22.85 27.35
C VAL A 199 -8.10 -23.58 26.19
N THR A 200 -8.08 -23.02 24.97
CA THR A 200 -8.31 -23.82 23.73
C THR A 200 -7.73 -23.15 22.47
N VAL A 201 -7.66 -21.81 22.41
CA VAL A 201 -7.30 -21.10 21.16
C VAL A 201 -5.84 -21.32 20.73
N ARG A 202 -4.89 -21.36 21.69
CA ARG A 202 -3.46 -21.54 21.39
C ARG A 202 -3.10 -22.95 20.88
N LEU A 203 -3.87 -23.97 21.29
CA LEU A 203 -3.64 -25.35 20.87
C LEU A 203 -4.24 -25.62 19.47
N LEU A 204 -5.41 -25.04 19.17
CA LEU A 204 -6.07 -25.22 17.87
C LEU A 204 -5.31 -24.55 16.72
N LEU A 205 -4.76 -23.35 16.92
CA LEU A 205 -4.01 -22.67 15.85
C LEU A 205 -2.71 -23.40 15.49
N SER A 206 -2.01 -23.97 16.48
CA SER A 206 -0.78 -24.75 16.22
C SER A 206 -1.05 -26.07 15.49
N THR A 207 -2.20 -26.71 15.74
CA THR A 207 -2.53 -28.01 15.11
C THR A 207 -3.02 -27.81 13.68
N ILE A 208 -3.71 -26.71 13.37
CA ILE A 208 -4.11 -26.36 11.99
C ILE A 208 -2.90 -26.11 11.09
N PHE A 209 -1.85 -25.45 11.59
CA PHE A 209 -0.63 -25.17 10.81
C PHE A 209 0.17 -26.45 10.46
N LEU A 210 0.20 -27.44 11.36
CA LEU A 210 0.91 -28.70 11.10
C LEU A 210 0.18 -29.62 10.11
N ILE A 211 -1.15 -29.60 10.07
CA ILE A 211 -1.91 -30.45 9.14
C ILE A 211 -1.85 -29.89 7.70
N ALA A 212 -1.82 -28.56 7.52
CA ALA A 212 -1.70 -27.95 6.19
C ALA A 212 -0.32 -28.20 5.54
N ALA A 213 0.77 -28.16 6.32
CA ALA A 213 2.12 -28.41 5.81
C ALA A 213 2.36 -29.89 5.40
N ALA A 214 1.78 -30.85 6.13
CA ALA A 214 1.87 -32.27 5.78
C ALA A 214 1.04 -32.62 4.54
N GLY A 215 -0.14 -32.01 4.38
CA GLY A 215 -1.00 -32.23 3.19
C GLY A 215 -0.39 -31.71 1.89
N LEU A 216 0.26 -30.53 1.94
CA LEU A 216 0.91 -29.93 0.77
C LEU A 216 2.11 -30.76 0.30
N THR A 217 2.94 -31.25 1.23
CA THR A 217 4.12 -32.06 0.89
C THR A 217 3.75 -33.43 0.31
N ILE A 218 2.75 -34.11 0.87
CA ILE A 218 2.26 -35.40 0.33
C ILE A 218 1.67 -35.22 -1.07
N THR A 219 0.96 -34.13 -1.33
CA THR A 219 0.36 -33.85 -2.66
C THR A 219 1.43 -33.55 -3.71
N ILE A 220 2.46 -32.78 -3.36
CA ILE A 220 3.60 -32.49 -4.25
C ILE A 220 4.34 -33.79 -4.61
N ILE A 221 4.63 -34.66 -3.63
CA ILE A 221 5.29 -35.95 -3.87
C ILE A 221 4.43 -36.86 -4.75
N TYR A 222 3.10 -36.88 -4.56
CA TYR A 222 2.19 -37.67 -5.38
C TYR A 222 2.14 -37.16 -6.84
N LEU A 223 2.17 -35.85 -7.05
CA LEU A 223 2.18 -35.24 -8.39
C LEU A 223 3.50 -35.53 -9.13
N ASP A 224 4.64 -35.40 -8.46
CA ASP A 224 5.96 -35.70 -9.04
C ASP A 224 6.07 -37.17 -9.46
N LYS A 225 5.60 -38.10 -8.60
CA LYS A 225 5.57 -39.53 -8.92
C LYS A 225 4.64 -39.85 -10.11
N ARG A 226 3.51 -39.14 -10.25
CA ARG A 226 2.59 -39.31 -11.39
C ARG A 226 3.19 -38.81 -12.70
N GLU A 227 4.00 -37.75 -12.68
CA GLU A 227 4.69 -37.28 -13.88
C GLU A 227 5.81 -38.23 -14.33
N GLN A 228 6.55 -38.82 -13.38
CA GLN A 228 7.58 -39.81 -13.69
C GLN A 228 6.97 -41.04 -14.39
N VAL A 229 5.88 -41.60 -13.86
CA VAL A 229 5.19 -42.76 -14.46
C VAL A 229 4.67 -42.46 -15.87
N LYS A 230 4.24 -41.23 -16.16
CA LYS A 230 3.81 -40.82 -17.51
C LYS A 230 4.96 -40.65 -18.50
N LYS A 231 6.17 -40.36 -18.02
CA LYS A 231 7.38 -40.32 -18.86
C LYS A 231 7.90 -41.71 -19.19
N ASP A 232 7.69 -42.67 -18.29
CA ASP A 232 8.13 -44.06 -18.49
C ASP A 232 7.20 -44.87 -19.43
N GLU A 233 5.97 -44.39 -19.68
CA GLU A 233 4.98 -45.00 -20.58
C GLU A 233 5.04 -44.49 -22.05
N LYS A 234 6.03 -43.66 -22.41
CA LYS A 234 6.16 -43.09 -23.76
C LYS A 234 7.50 -43.41 -24.40
#